data_AF-A0A0M3AUL6-F1
#
_entry.id   AF-A0A0M3AUL6-F1
#
_cell.length_a   1.000
_cell.length_b   1.000
_cell.length_c   1.000
_cell.angle_alpha   90.00
_cell.angle_beta   90.00
_cell.angle_gamma   90.00
#
_symmetry.space_group_name_H-M   'P 1'
#
loop_
_entity.id
_entity.type
_entity.pdbx_description
1 polymer ?
#
loop_
_entity_poly.entity_id
_entity_poly.type
_entity_poly.pdbx_seq_one_letter_code
_entity_poly.pdbx_strand_id
1 'polypeptide(L)'
;MEYYDAAGVLVASVTTKVFKILGSVSINSASNPSGSITNTDFALGDADFFFAAIGGAWGSFPTISISGNTISWSNPKSTTWSGTLVYGFW
;
A
#
# COMPACT_ATOMS: atom_id res chain seq x y z
N MET A 1 -14.07 14.38 5.76
CA MET A 1 -13.71 14.03 7.15
C MET A 1 -12.22 14.29 7.29
N GLU A 2 -11.77 14.85 8.41
CA GLU A 2 -10.36 15.20 8.63
C GLU A 2 -9.85 14.49 9.89
N TYR A 3 -8.65 13.95 9.81
CA TYR A 3 -7.99 13.24 10.90
C TYR A 3 -6.68 13.95 11.24
N TYR A 4 -6.45 14.17 12.53
CA TYR A 4 -5.30 14.88 13.07
C TYR A 4 -4.52 13.97 14.02
N ASP A 5 -3.19 14.10 14.06
CA ASP A 5 -2.38 13.45 15.08
C ASP A 5 -2.41 14.18 16.43
N ALA A 6 -1.73 13.62 17.45
CA ALA A 6 -1.68 14.20 18.79
C ALA A 6 -0.97 15.57 18.87
N ALA A 7 -0.20 15.94 17.84
CA ALA A 7 0.42 17.25 17.71
C ALA A 7 -0.46 18.26 16.94
N GLY A 8 -1.65 17.84 16.49
CA GLY A 8 -2.57 18.66 15.72
C GLY A 8 -2.21 18.79 14.24
N VAL A 9 -1.32 17.93 13.72
CA VAL A 9 -0.97 17.91 12.30
C VAL A 9 -2.06 17.13 11.55
N LEU A 10 -2.55 17.70 10.45
CA LEU A 10 -3.48 17.01 9.56
C LEU A 10 -2.80 15.79 8.93
N VAL A 11 -3.32 14.60 9.21
CA VAL A 11 -2.78 13.34 8.70
C VAL A 11 -3.64 12.74 7.58
N ALA A 12 -4.93 13.04 7.55
CA ALA A 12 -5.84 12.61 6.47
C ALA A 12 -6.94 13.63 6.26
N SER A 13 -7.31 13.88 5.00
CA SER A 13 -8.47 14.68 4.66
C SER A 13 -8.94 14.33 3.25
N VAL A 14 -10.20 13.91 3.21
CA VAL A 14 -10.94 13.61 1.97
C VAL A 14 -10.99 14.84 1.03
N THR A 15 -10.82 16.04 1.58
CA THR A 15 -10.84 17.32 0.84
C THR A 15 -9.47 17.75 0.33
N THR A 16 -8.40 17.55 1.10
CA THR A 16 -7.05 17.98 0.71
C THR A 16 -6.24 16.89 0.03
N LYS A 17 -6.78 15.67 -0.09
CA LYS A 17 -6.13 14.54 -0.77
C LYS A 17 -4.75 14.22 -0.16
N VAL A 18 -4.62 14.37 1.16
CA VAL A 18 -3.34 14.19 1.85
C VAL A 18 -3.18 12.71 2.17
N PHE A 19 -2.25 12.07 1.49
CA PHE A 19 -1.89 10.67 1.75
C PHE A 19 -0.81 10.61 2.83
N LYS A 20 -1.14 10.11 4.03
CA LYS A 20 -0.11 9.82 5.03
C LYS A 20 0.53 8.47 4.72
N ILE A 21 1.81 8.49 4.39
CA ILE A 21 2.60 7.27 4.18
C ILE A 21 2.88 6.64 5.55
N LEU A 22 2.41 5.41 5.74
CA LEU A 22 2.71 4.59 6.92
C LEU A 22 3.94 3.71 6.69
N GLY A 23 4.26 3.40 5.43
CA GLY A 23 5.48 2.69 5.07
C GLY A 23 5.50 2.21 3.63
N SER A 24 6.51 1.40 3.30
CA SER A 24 6.67 0.83 1.97
C SER A 24 7.38 -0.52 1.95
N VAL A 25 7.09 -1.33 0.93
CA VAL A 25 7.75 -2.63 0.69
C VAL A 25 8.32 -2.65 -0.72
N SER A 26 9.62 -2.94 -0.82
CA SER A 26 10.26 -3.20 -2.11
C SER A 26 10.03 -4.64 -2.53
N ILE A 27 9.46 -4.83 -3.72
CA ILE A 27 9.20 -6.12 -4.33
C ILE A 27 10.15 -6.26 -5.52
N ASN A 28 10.95 -7.32 -5.58
CA ASN A 28 12.02 -7.46 -6.58
C ASN A 28 12.21 -8.89 -7.15
N SER A 29 11.25 -9.80 -6.96
CA SER A 29 11.41 -11.21 -7.35
C SER A 29 10.39 -11.67 -8.39
N ALA A 30 10.88 -12.36 -9.42
CA ALA A 30 10.06 -13.02 -10.43
C ALA A 30 9.45 -14.34 -9.95
N SER A 31 10.07 -14.99 -8.95
CA SER A 31 9.76 -16.39 -8.64
C SER A 31 8.52 -16.56 -7.77
N ASN A 32 8.24 -15.62 -6.85
CA ASN A 32 7.00 -15.56 -6.07
C ASN A 32 6.91 -14.29 -5.21
N PRO A 33 6.57 -13.10 -5.75
CA PRO A 33 6.59 -11.88 -4.96
C PRO A 33 5.32 -11.68 -4.13
N SER A 34 4.70 -12.75 -3.60
CA SER A 34 3.59 -12.63 -2.66
C SER A 34 4.09 -12.31 -1.26
N GLY A 35 3.35 -11.49 -0.52
CA GLY A 35 3.66 -11.20 0.87
C GLY A 35 2.50 -10.54 1.58
N SER A 36 2.72 -10.23 2.85
CA SER A 36 1.77 -9.46 3.65
C SER A 36 2.50 -8.55 4.63
N ILE A 37 1.81 -7.49 5.04
CA ILE A 37 2.25 -6.60 6.09
C ILE A 37 1.09 -6.33 7.04
N THR A 38 1.35 -6.48 8.33
CA THR A 38 0.41 -6.16 9.41
C THR A 38 0.86 -4.87 10.07
N ASN A 39 -0.03 -3.89 10.15
CA ASN A 39 0.24 -2.62 10.81
C ASN A 39 -1.00 -2.21 11.63
N THR A 40 -0.81 -1.93 12.92
CA THR A 40 -1.89 -1.52 13.83
C THR A 40 -2.59 -0.24 13.38
N ASP A 41 -1.89 0.63 12.65
CA ASP A 41 -2.45 1.89 12.17
C ASP A 41 -3.51 1.68 11.07
N PHE A 42 -3.53 0.51 10.41
CA PHE A 42 -4.60 0.16 9.47
C PHE A 42 -5.95 -0.07 10.16
N ALA A 43 -5.98 -0.29 11.48
CA ALA A 43 -7.25 -0.36 12.21
C ALA A 43 -7.91 1.02 12.40
N LEU A 44 -7.20 2.11 12.07
CA LEU A 44 -7.68 3.49 12.24
C LEU A 44 -8.47 4.02 11.02
N GLY A 45 -8.61 3.25 9.94
CA GLY A 45 -9.38 3.66 8.76
C GLY A 45 -9.30 2.69 7.59
N ASP A 46 -9.92 3.06 6.47
CA ASP A 46 -9.76 2.35 5.18
C ASP A 46 -8.36 2.60 4.66
N ALA A 47 -7.46 1.62 4.82
CA ALA A 47 -6.10 1.73 4.31
C ALA A 47 -6.12 1.81 2.78
N ASP A 48 -5.44 2.81 2.23
CA ASP A 48 -5.21 2.97 0.81
C ASP A 48 -3.80 2.54 0.44
N PHE A 49 -3.62 2.14 -0.82
CA PHE A 49 -2.32 1.75 -1.33
C PHE A 49 -2.05 2.34 -2.70
N PHE A 50 -0.76 2.49 -2.98
CA PHE A 50 -0.24 2.85 -4.27
C PHE A 50 0.94 1.95 -4.60
N PHE A 51 0.99 1.40 -5.80
CA PHE A 51 2.12 0.61 -6.27
C PHE A 51 2.89 1.36 -7.34
N ALA A 52 4.15 1.70 -7.05
CA ALA A 52 5.08 2.31 -7.98
C ALA A 52 5.88 1.22 -8.71
N ALA A 53 5.47 0.86 -9.92
CA ALA A 53 6.23 -0.08 -10.75
C ALA A 53 7.55 0.56 -11.23
N ILE A 54 8.67 -0.13 -11.01
CA ILE A 54 10.01 0.27 -11.46
C ILE A 54 10.43 -0.59 -12.67
N GLY A 55 9.88 -1.80 -12.79
CA GLY A 55 10.06 -2.68 -13.96
C GLY A 55 8.99 -3.79 -14.00
N GLY A 56 8.57 -4.16 -15.20
CA GLY A 56 7.53 -5.17 -15.43
C GLY A 56 6.69 -4.90 -16.66
N ALA A 57 5.82 -5.84 -17.04
CA ALA A 57 4.89 -5.66 -18.14
C ALA A 57 3.78 -4.67 -17.74
N TRP A 58 3.69 -3.55 -18.45
CA TRP A 58 2.60 -2.58 -18.32
C TRP A 58 1.24 -3.29 -18.44
N GLY A 59 0.35 -3.09 -17.46
CA GLY A 59 -1.04 -3.59 -17.49
C GLY A 59 -1.30 -4.90 -16.74
N SER A 60 -0.28 -5.58 -16.22
CA SER A 60 -0.49 -6.47 -15.06
C SER A 60 -0.38 -5.61 -13.80
N PHE A 61 -1.03 -5.94 -12.69
CA PHE A 61 -0.83 -5.30 -11.37
C PHE A 61 -0.91 -6.41 -10.32
N PRO A 62 -0.21 -6.30 -9.17
CA PRO A 62 -0.39 -7.26 -8.10
C PRO A 62 -1.85 -7.23 -7.64
N THR A 63 -2.39 -8.42 -7.35
CA THR A 63 -3.65 -8.52 -6.63
C THR A 63 -3.39 -8.15 -5.18
N ILE A 64 -4.06 -7.11 -4.70
CA ILE A 64 -3.99 -6.65 -3.32
C ILE A 64 -5.28 -7.03 -2.59
N SER A 65 -5.15 -7.50 -1.36
CA SER A 65 -6.28 -7.74 -0.45
C SER A 65 -6.01 -7.09 0.90
N ILE A 66 -7.07 -6.56 1.51
CA ILE A 66 -7.02 -5.92 2.82
C ILE A 66 -7.98 -6.68 3.73
N SER A 67 -7.48 -7.12 4.89
CA SER A 67 -8.27 -7.81 5.90
C SER A 67 -7.86 -7.34 7.28
N GLY A 68 -8.75 -6.60 7.95
CA GLY A 68 -8.46 -5.96 9.23
C GLY A 68 -7.22 -5.08 9.13
N ASN A 69 -6.22 -5.38 9.96
CA ASN A 69 -4.96 -4.64 10.02
C ASN A 69 -3.85 -5.21 9.12
N THR A 70 -4.20 -6.03 8.12
CA THR A 70 -3.25 -6.72 7.25
C THR A 70 -3.52 -6.44 5.78
N ILE A 71 -2.49 -5.98 5.06
CA ILE A 71 -2.48 -5.88 3.60
C ILE A 71 -1.69 -7.08 3.06
N SER A 72 -2.24 -7.80 2.10
CA SER A 72 -1.56 -8.90 1.40
C SER A 72 -1.50 -8.63 -0.10
N TRP A 73 -0.45 -9.11 -0.75
CA TRP A 73 -0.27 -8.98 -2.19
C TRP A 73 0.16 -10.30 -2.81
N SER A 74 -0.25 -10.52 -4.06
CA SER A 74 0.24 -11.61 -4.89
C SER A 74 0.37 -11.16 -6.34
N ASN A 75 1.38 -11.66 -7.02
CA ASN A 75 1.62 -11.35 -8.43
C ASN A 75 1.09 -12.49 -9.31
N PRO A 76 0.41 -12.22 -10.44
CA PRO A 76 0.14 -13.24 -11.45
C PRO A 76 1.42 -13.98 -11.87
N LYS A 77 1.37 -15.33 -11.82
CA LYS A 77 2.47 -16.23 -12.23
C LYS A 77 2.78 -16.03 -13.72
N SER A 78 3.70 -15.15 -14.07
CA SER A 78 4.36 -15.11 -15.40
C SER A 78 5.29 -13.92 -15.62
N THR A 79 5.22 -12.86 -14.82
CA THR A 79 6.02 -11.64 -15.06
C THR A 79 6.95 -11.32 -13.90
N THR A 80 8.17 -10.90 -14.25
CA THR A 80 9.10 -10.31 -13.27
C THR A 80 8.57 -8.94 -12.90
N TRP A 81 8.36 -8.72 -11.61
CA TRP A 81 7.85 -7.47 -11.07
C TRP A 81 8.88 -6.86 -10.14
N SER A 82 9.27 -5.62 -10.43
CA SER A 82 10.04 -4.79 -9.52
C SER A 82 9.32 -3.48 -9.25
N GLY A 83 9.16 -3.13 -7.98
CA GLY A 83 8.49 -1.89 -7.60
C GLY A 83 8.34 -1.73 -6.10
N THR A 84 7.68 -0.64 -5.72
CA THR A 84 7.46 -0.28 -4.32
C THR A 84 5.96 -0.21 -4.05
N LEU A 85 5.48 -1.03 -3.12
CA LEU A 85 4.16 -0.88 -2.53
C LEU A 85 4.24 0.18 -1.44
N VAL A 86 3.49 1.27 -1.59
CA VAL A 86 3.31 2.32 -0.59
C VAL A 86 1.91 2.18 -0.01
N TYR A 87 1.78 2.28 1.31
CA TYR A 87 0.50 2.13 2.00
C TYR A 87 0.32 3.26 3.02
N GLY A 88 -0.95 3.62 3.24
CA GLY A 88 -1.31 4.81 3.99
C GLY A 88 -2.82 4.97 4.13
N PHE A 89 -3.25 6.20 4.37
CA PHE A 89 -4.66 6.58 4.40
C PHE A 89 -4.85 7.97 3.77
N TRP A 90 -6.05 8.22 3.25
CA TRP A 90 -6.49 9.48 2.63
C TRP A 90 -7.26 10.40 3.58
#